data_AF-A0A7S2W5W4-F1
#
_entry.id   AF-A0A7S2W5W4-F1
#
_cell.length_a   1.000
_cell.length_b   1.000
_cell.length_c   1.000
_cell.angle_alpha   90.00
_cell.angle_beta   90.00
_cell.angle_gamma   90.00
#
_symmetry.space_group_name_H-M   'P 1'
#
loop_
_entity.id
_entity.type
_entity.pdbx_description
1 polymer ?
#
loop_
_entity_poly.entity_id
_entity_poly.type
_entity_poly.pdbx_seq_one_letter_code
_entity_poly.pdbx_strand_id
1 'polypeptide(L)'
;AIRIPHLGYSLNNSTSRDGRARTTRKTLDRLQQQVQIVPINAISLPENAGISVGSGRWVWGVEVYQRSTGLFDRREMSLLIEYEGENSAVSEESGTTSSGVKGTQGTGMPPNGAAKVLLHSCCAPCSGAMFEEMLSKGLEVTIFFYNPNIHPRKEYEIRKEENKKYAAAHNVEFVDCDYDANNWYLRMKGLEFSPERGERCTACFDMRMEVTALYAFENGFPCFTTTNATSRWKDVAQVNGSGIRAAERYDGVDFWVYDWQTDGMTRRKYEISAEQRFYKQEYCGCSYSLRDSN
;
A
#
# COMPACT_ATOMS: atom_id res chain seq x y z
N ALA A 1 8.00 -27.26 -12.53
CA ALA A 1 8.36 -26.02 -13.25
C ALA A 1 7.30 -25.75 -14.30
N ILE A 2 6.48 -24.71 -14.12
CA ILE A 2 5.41 -24.37 -15.07
C ILE A 2 5.70 -22.97 -15.63
N ARG A 3 6.06 -22.92 -16.91
CA ARG A 3 6.09 -21.69 -17.71
C ARG A 3 4.64 -21.27 -17.94
N ILE A 4 4.29 -20.05 -17.54
CA ILE A 4 3.00 -19.45 -17.86
C ILE A 4 3.12 -18.81 -19.25
N PRO A 5 2.37 -19.28 -20.27
CA PRO A 5 2.43 -18.70 -21.61
C PRO A 5 1.67 -17.37 -21.67
N HIS A 6 2.16 -16.47 -22.53
CA HIS A 6 1.59 -15.15 -22.82
C HIS A 6 0.06 -15.17 -22.95
N LEU A 7 -0.62 -14.49 -22.03
CA LEU A 7 -2.06 -14.23 -22.09
C LEU A 7 -2.38 -13.25 -23.22
N GLY A 8 -2.86 -13.78 -24.34
CA GLY A 8 -3.62 -13.02 -25.33
C GLY A 8 -5.05 -12.80 -24.82
N TYR A 9 -5.41 -11.56 -24.51
CA TYR A 9 -6.76 -11.21 -24.07
C TYR A 9 -7.70 -11.02 -25.27
N SER A 10 -8.83 -11.72 -25.28
CA SER A 10 -10.00 -11.40 -26.10
C SER A 10 -10.99 -10.62 -25.25
N LEU A 11 -11.24 -9.36 -25.62
CA LEU A 11 -12.36 -8.57 -25.09
C LEU A 11 -13.61 -8.90 -25.91
N ASN A 12 -14.64 -9.45 -25.26
CA ASN A 12 -15.95 -9.64 -25.86
C ASN A 12 -16.59 -8.27 -26.13
N ASN A 13 -16.50 -7.81 -27.39
CA ASN A 13 -17.43 -6.84 -27.93
C ASN A 13 -18.55 -7.59 -28.65
N SER A 14 -19.77 -7.06 -28.48
CA SER A 14 -21.00 -7.54 -29.09
C SER A 14 -20.84 -7.89 -30.58
N THR A 15 -21.47 -9.01 -30.93
CA THR A 15 -21.49 -9.64 -32.24
C THR A 15 -21.92 -8.67 -33.36
N SER A 16 -21.05 -8.46 -34.34
CA SER A 16 -21.46 -8.15 -35.71
C SER A 16 -21.20 -9.36 -36.60
N ARG A 17 -22.23 -9.72 -37.39
CA ARG A 17 -22.20 -10.77 -38.41
C ARG A 17 -21.25 -10.35 -39.54
N ASP A 18 -19.98 -10.69 -39.41
CA ASP A 18 -19.12 -11.14 -40.49
C ASP A 18 -17.73 -11.46 -39.90
N GLY A 19 -17.45 -12.76 -39.81
CA GLY A 19 -16.29 -13.30 -39.12
C GLY A 19 -14.96 -12.93 -39.79
N ARG A 20 -14.37 -11.82 -39.36
CA ARG A 20 -12.92 -11.52 -39.43
C ARG A 20 -12.59 -10.28 -38.57
N ALA A 21 -12.22 -10.49 -37.31
CA ALA A 21 -11.61 -9.44 -36.50
C ALA A 21 -10.12 -9.31 -36.86
N ARG A 22 -9.77 -8.31 -37.69
CA ARG A 22 -8.41 -7.75 -37.76
C ARG A 22 -8.26 -6.77 -36.59
N THR A 23 -7.65 -7.20 -35.50
CA THR A 23 -7.31 -6.29 -34.40
C THR A 23 -5.88 -5.79 -34.62
N THR A 24 -5.75 -4.56 -35.10
CA THR A 24 -4.45 -3.90 -35.20
C THR A 24 -3.90 -3.60 -33.81
N ARG A 25 -2.68 -4.09 -33.54
CA ARG A 25 -1.81 -3.94 -32.36
C ARG A 25 -1.81 -2.56 -31.66
N LYS A 26 -2.26 -1.49 -32.31
CA LYS A 26 -2.22 -0.10 -31.82
C LYS A 26 -3.19 0.24 -30.68
N THR A 27 -4.23 -0.55 -30.44
CA THR A 27 -5.19 -0.26 -29.35
C THR A 27 -4.77 -0.86 -28.01
N LEU A 28 -3.99 -1.95 -28.02
CA LEU A 28 -3.48 -2.60 -26.80
C LEU A 28 -2.36 -1.78 -26.14
N ASP A 29 -1.43 -1.25 -26.93
CA ASP A 29 -0.31 -0.44 -26.43
C ASP A 29 -0.79 0.86 -25.76
N ARG A 30 -1.96 1.36 -26.13
CA ARG A 30 -2.54 2.58 -25.56
C ARG A 30 -3.23 2.37 -24.20
N LEU A 31 -3.70 1.14 -23.93
CA LEU A 31 -4.32 0.77 -22.65
C LEU A 31 -3.28 0.33 -21.61
N GLN A 32 -2.19 -0.33 -22.04
CA GLN A 32 -1.08 -0.70 -21.15
C GLN A 32 -0.31 0.50 -20.58
N GLN A 33 -0.43 1.69 -21.19
CA GLN A 33 0.19 2.91 -20.66
C GLN A 33 -0.63 3.64 -19.59
N GLN A 34 -1.91 3.26 -19.37
CA GLN A 34 -2.82 4.03 -18.51
C GLN A 34 -3.33 3.27 -17.28
N VAL A 35 -3.12 1.96 -17.20
CA VAL A 35 -3.75 1.12 -16.18
C VAL A 35 -2.78 0.03 -15.70
N GLN A 36 -2.45 0.02 -14.40
CA GLN A 36 -1.73 -1.08 -13.77
C GLN A 36 -2.74 -2.05 -13.12
N ILE A 37 -2.66 -3.32 -13.50
CA ILE A 37 -3.51 -4.41 -13.00
C ILE A 37 -2.69 -5.14 -11.93
N VAL A 38 -3.13 -5.11 -10.67
CA VAL A 38 -2.47 -5.83 -9.57
C VAL A 38 -3.33 -7.05 -9.19
N PRO A 39 -2.82 -8.28 -9.30
CA PRO A 39 -3.58 -9.47 -8.92
C PRO A 39 -3.71 -9.57 -7.39
N ILE A 40 -4.92 -9.84 -6.90
CA ILE A 40 -5.18 -10.16 -5.49
C ILE A 40 -5.34 -11.68 -5.40
N ASN A 41 -4.45 -12.33 -4.64
CA ASN A 41 -4.50 -13.73 -4.17
C ASN A 41 -5.22 -14.78 -5.05
N ALA A 42 -4.46 -15.72 -5.61
CA ALA A 42 -5.03 -16.93 -6.20
C ALA A 42 -5.70 -17.78 -5.11
N ILE A 43 -7.01 -18.01 -5.22
CA ILE A 43 -7.73 -18.97 -4.37
C ILE A 43 -7.31 -20.38 -4.80
N SER A 44 -6.80 -21.17 -3.85
CA SER A 44 -6.40 -22.57 -4.08
C SER A 44 -7.60 -23.46 -4.40
N LEU A 45 -7.40 -24.44 -5.28
CA LEU A 45 -8.39 -25.45 -5.64
C LEU A 45 -8.86 -26.23 -4.39
N PRO A 46 -10.14 -26.66 -4.32
CA PRO A 46 -10.55 -27.64 -3.32
C PRO A 46 -9.84 -28.97 -3.59
N GLU A 47 -9.18 -29.54 -2.58
CA GLU A 47 -8.37 -30.76 -2.69
C GLU A 47 -9.14 -32.03 -3.08
N ASN A 48 -10.45 -32.01 -3.28
CA ASN A 48 -11.21 -33.21 -3.64
C ASN A 48 -12.45 -32.91 -4.49
N ALA A 49 -12.26 -32.58 -5.76
CA ALA A 49 -13.33 -32.65 -6.76
C ALA A 49 -12.98 -33.78 -7.74
N GLY A 50 -13.69 -34.90 -7.63
CA GLY A 50 -13.65 -35.97 -8.62
C GLY A 50 -13.88 -35.41 -10.01
N ILE A 51 -13.01 -35.78 -10.94
CA ILE A 51 -12.98 -35.32 -12.32
C ILE A 51 -14.34 -35.62 -12.97
N SER A 52 -15.11 -34.59 -13.29
CA SER A 52 -16.24 -34.67 -14.20
C SER A 52 -16.16 -33.48 -15.17
N VAL A 53 -16.51 -33.76 -16.43
CA VAL A 53 -16.53 -32.76 -17.51
C VAL A 53 -17.46 -31.61 -17.12
N GLY A 54 -16.97 -30.38 -17.14
CA GLY A 54 -17.77 -29.22 -16.74
C GLY A 54 -17.15 -27.87 -17.09
N SER A 55 -17.99 -26.84 -17.15
CA SER A 55 -17.57 -25.44 -17.29
C SER A 55 -17.57 -24.78 -15.90
N GLY A 56 -16.44 -24.23 -15.47
CA GLY A 56 -16.33 -23.46 -14.23
C GLY A 56 -16.27 -21.96 -14.51
N ARG A 57 -17.16 -21.16 -13.90
CA ARG A 57 -17.06 -19.69 -13.90
C ARG A 57 -16.39 -19.24 -12.61
N TRP A 58 -15.20 -18.68 -12.75
CA TRP A 58 -14.42 -18.14 -11.64
C TRP A 58 -14.54 -16.63 -11.65
N VAL A 59 -14.94 -16.03 -10.54
CA VAL A 59 -15.00 -14.57 -10.39
C VAL A 59 -13.96 -14.18 -9.36
N TRP A 60 -13.09 -13.23 -9.70
CA TRP A 60 -12.21 -12.60 -8.73
C TRP A 60 -12.27 -11.09 -8.86
N GLY A 61 -12.04 -10.42 -7.74
CA GLY A 61 -11.90 -8.97 -7.70
C GLY A 61 -10.48 -8.57 -8.09
N VAL A 62 -10.37 -7.58 -8.96
CA VAL A 62 -9.12 -6.89 -9.29
C VAL A 62 -9.26 -5.45 -8.83
N GLU A 63 -8.29 -4.95 -8.08
CA GLU A 63 -8.18 -3.51 -7.81
C GLU A 63 -7.33 -2.87 -8.91
N VAL A 64 -7.93 -1.90 -9.60
CA VAL A 64 -7.33 -1.20 -10.72
C VAL A 64 -6.99 0.21 -10.29
N TYR A 65 -5.71 0.55 -10.23
CA TYR A 65 -5.28 1.92 -9.94
C TYR A 65 -5.37 2.78 -11.20
N GLN A 66 -6.15 3.86 -11.13
CA GLN A 66 -6.37 4.77 -12.24
C GLN A 66 -5.52 6.04 -12.07
N ARG A 67 -4.42 6.13 -12.84
CA ARG A 67 -3.43 7.23 -12.76
C ARG A 67 -4.01 8.64 -12.94
N SER A 68 -5.08 8.79 -13.73
CA SER A 68 -5.69 10.10 -13.97
C SER A 68 -6.51 10.63 -12.80
N THR A 69 -6.93 9.76 -11.89
CA THR A 69 -7.84 10.09 -10.78
C THR A 69 -7.26 9.73 -9.41
N GLY A 70 -6.17 8.96 -9.35
CA GLY A 70 -5.59 8.46 -8.10
C GLY A 70 -6.46 7.40 -7.41
N LEU A 71 -7.51 6.90 -8.07
CA LEU A 71 -8.50 6.00 -7.48
C LEU A 71 -8.14 4.53 -7.71
N PHE A 72 -8.43 3.70 -6.73
CA PHE A 72 -8.50 2.25 -6.91
C PHE A 72 -9.95 1.86 -7.24
N ASP A 73 -10.18 1.35 -8.44
CA ASP A 73 -11.48 0.85 -8.91
C ASP A 73 -11.51 -0.68 -8.76
N ARG A 74 -12.45 -1.19 -7.96
CA ARG A 74 -12.60 -2.63 -7.76
C ARG A 74 -13.48 -3.19 -8.88
N ARG A 75 -12.87 -3.97 -9.77
CA ARG A 75 -13.57 -4.62 -10.89
C ARG A 75 -13.70 -6.11 -10.65
N GLU A 76 -14.88 -6.65 -10.93
CA GLU A 76 -15.06 -8.09 -11.03
C GLU A 76 -14.61 -8.56 -12.41
N MET A 77 -13.63 -9.46 -12.43
CA MET A 77 -13.30 -10.23 -13.62
C MET A 77 -13.80 -11.64 -13.44
N SER A 78 -14.42 -12.19 -14.48
CA SER A 78 -14.78 -13.60 -14.50
C SER A 78 -14.11 -14.33 -15.66
N LEU A 79 -13.46 -15.44 -15.35
CA LEU A 79 -12.90 -16.36 -16.33
C LEU A 79 -13.79 -17.60 -16.42
N LEU A 80 -14.22 -17.93 -17.63
CA LEU A 80 -14.86 -19.19 -17.93
C LEU A 80 -13.78 -20.12 -18.47
N ILE A 81 -13.56 -21.26 -17.82
CA ILE A 81 -12.68 -22.31 -18.33
C ILE A 81 -13.53 -23.54 -18.63
N GLU A 82 -13.42 -24.02 -19.86
CA GLU A 82 -13.92 -25.31 -20.31
C GLU A 82 -12.73 -26.27 -20.38
N TYR A 83 -12.87 -27.48 -19.83
CA TYR A 83 -11.82 -28.50 -19.87
C TYR A 83 -12.38 -29.82 -20.40
N GLU A 84 -11.67 -30.39 -21.37
CA GLU A 84 -11.84 -31.77 -21.85
C GLU A 84 -10.68 -32.61 -21.29
N GLY A 85 -11.00 -33.71 -20.58
CA GLY A 85 -9.99 -34.51 -19.89
C GLY A 85 -9.52 -35.70 -20.73
N GLU A 86 -8.20 -35.91 -20.81
CA GLU A 86 -7.59 -37.21 -21.04
C GLU A 86 -6.82 -37.66 -19.79
N ASN A 87 -7.04 -38.92 -19.40
CA ASN A 87 -6.50 -39.54 -18.19
C ASN A 87 -5.00 -39.83 -18.30
N SER A 88 -4.21 -39.32 -17.36
CA SER A 88 -2.94 -39.97 -16.98
C SER A 88 -2.59 -39.64 -15.53
N ALA A 89 -2.54 -40.68 -14.70
CA ALA A 89 -2.20 -40.62 -13.28
C ALA A 89 -0.70 -40.34 -13.07
N VAL A 90 -0.37 -39.49 -12.09
CA VAL A 90 0.99 -39.36 -11.57
C VAL A 90 0.94 -39.25 -10.04
N SER A 91 1.79 -40.06 -9.41
CA SER A 91 1.97 -40.31 -7.98
C SER A 91 2.58 -39.13 -7.20
N GLU A 92 2.16 -39.01 -5.94
CA GLU A 92 2.62 -38.04 -4.93
C GLU A 92 4.05 -38.33 -4.43
N GLU A 93 4.85 -37.27 -4.27
CA GLU A 93 5.93 -37.23 -3.27
C GLU A 93 5.82 -35.93 -2.46
N SER A 94 5.74 -36.10 -1.14
CA SER A 94 5.61 -35.07 -0.11
C SER A 94 6.95 -34.38 0.18
N GLY A 95 6.98 -33.05 0.06
CA GLY A 95 8.12 -32.22 0.46
C GLY A 95 7.65 -30.98 1.20
N THR A 96 7.67 -31.03 2.53
CA THR A 96 7.38 -29.90 3.42
C THR A 96 8.52 -28.87 3.34
N THR A 97 8.24 -27.65 2.88
CA THR A 97 9.14 -26.51 3.09
C THR A 97 8.39 -25.37 3.75
N SER A 98 8.69 -25.15 5.03
CA SER A 98 8.28 -23.97 5.80
C SER A 98 8.95 -22.72 5.24
N SER A 99 8.21 -21.84 4.57
CA SER A 99 8.67 -20.49 4.21
C SER A 99 8.54 -19.57 5.43
N GLY A 100 9.68 -19.25 6.03
CA GLY A 100 9.78 -18.35 7.18
C GLY A 100 9.32 -16.92 6.84
N VAL A 101 8.51 -16.37 7.72
CA VAL A 101 8.14 -14.95 7.77
C VAL A 101 9.40 -14.12 8.01
N LYS A 102 9.84 -13.31 7.02
CA LYS A 102 10.93 -12.34 7.21
C LYS A 102 10.42 -11.10 7.95
N GLY A 103 10.26 -11.24 9.26
CA GLY A 103 10.13 -10.12 10.18
C GLY A 103 11.38 -10.02 11.05
N THR A 104 12.51 -9.61 10.50
CA THR A 104 13.72 -9.35 11.30
C THR A 104 13.63 -7.94 11.89
N GLN A 105 13.53 -7.85 13.23
CA GLN A 105 13.80 -6.61 13.95
C GLN A 105 15.24 -6.19 13.64
N GLY A 106 15.39 -5.14 12.81
CA GLY A 106 16.64 -4.78 12.15
C GLY A 106 17.54 -3.83 12.95
N THR A 107 18.80 -3.82 12.56
CA THR A 107 19.99 -3.15 13.13
C THR A 107 20.00 -1.62 13.05
N GLY A 108 18.83 -0.96 13.07
CA GLY A 108 18.72 0.49 12.90
C GLY A 108 19.06 1.00 11.51
N MET A 109 19.38 0.10 10.57
CA MET A 109 19.59 0.37 9.15
C MET A 109 18.40 -0.16 8.33
N PRO A 110 18.10 0.46 7.18
CA PRO A 110 17.08 -0.03 6.27
C PRO A 110 17.46 -1.40 5.67
N PRO A 111 16.45 -2.18 5.24
CA PRO A 111 16.66 -3.51 4.68
C PRO A 111 17.60 -3.46 3.46
N ASN A 112 18.36 -4.55 3.27
CA ASN A 112 19.26 -4.76 2.13
C ASN A 112 20.33 -3.66 1.91
N GLY A 113 20.62 -2.84 2.93
CA GLY A 113 21.59 -1.75 2.82
C GLY A 113 21.11 -0.58 1.95
N ALA A 114 19.79 -0.42 1.81
CA ALA A 114 19.19 0.66 1.03
C ALA A 114 19.70 2.05 1.47
N ALA A 115 20.26 2.82 0.55
CA ALA A 115 20.68 4.20 0.84
C ALA A 115 19.53 5.20 0.73
N LYS A 116 18.50 4.89 -0.08
CA LYS A 116 17.35 5.76 -0.37
C LYS A 116 16.08 5.25 0.29
N VAL A 117 15.39 6.10 1.04
CA VAL A 117 14.21 5.75 1.84
C VAL A 117 13.08 6.72 1.57
N LEU A 118 11.90 6.18 1.25
CA LEU A 118 10.67 6.96 1.22
C LEU A 118 10.04 6.98 2.62
N LEU A 119 9.94 8.16 3.23
CA LEU A 119 9.33 8.32 4.54
C LEU A 119 7.90 8.84 4.38
N HIS A 120 6.90 7.95 4.49
CA HIS A 120 5.52 8.42 4.63
C HIS A 120 5.37 9.17 5.96
N SER A 121 5.00 10.45 5.90
CA SER A 121 4.81 11.28 7.10
C SER A 121 3.36 11.73 7.26
N CYS A 122 2.85 11.59 8.49
CA CYS A 122 1.53 12.11 8.88
C CYS A 122 1.58 13.51 9.49
N CYS A 123 2.75 13.96 9.96
CA CYS A 123 2.91 15.23 10.65
C CYS A 123 4.38 15.61 10.88
N ALA A 124 4.71 16.90 11.00
CA ALA A 124 6.07 17.37 11.26
C ALA A 124 6.67 16.86 12.59
N PRO A 125 5.95 16.89 13.74
CA PRO A 125 6.43 16.26 14.97
C PRO A 125 6.79 14.78 14.79
N CYS A 126 6.04 14.06 13.95
CA CYS A 126 6.14 12.63 13.78
C CYS A 126 7.34 12.24 12.92
N SER A 127 7.63 13.04 11.88
CA SER A 127 8.77 12.82 10.97
C SER A 127 10.09 13.33 11.52
N GLY A 128 10.09 14.37 12.37
CA GLY A 128 11.32 15.10 12.60
C GLY A 128 12.46 14.31 13.21
N ALA A 129 12.19 13.61 14.32
CA ALA A 129 13.21 12.74 14.91
C ALA A 129 13.60 11.59 13.96
N MET A 130 12.66 11.06 13.16
CA MET A 130 12.92 9.95 12.25
C MET A 130 13.87 10.34 11.12
N PHE A 131 13.61 11.45 10.42
CA PHE A 131 14.51 11.81 9.33
C PHE A 131 15.83 12.40 9.84
N GLU A 132 15.89 13.10 10.99
CA GLU A 132 17.18 13.51 11.59
C GLU A 132 18.06 12.27 11.86
N GLU A 133 17.47 11.20 12.39
CA GLU A 133 18.16 9.92 12.61
C GLU A 133 18.55 9.23 11.28
N MET A 134 17.73 9.32 10.24
CA MET A 134 18.08 8.78 8.92
C MET A 134 19.22 9.58 8.26
N LEU A 135 19.18 10.91 8.34
CA LEU A 135 20.22 11.79 7.82
C LEU A 135 21.55 11.58 8.55
N SER A 136 21.52 11.37 9.88
CA SER A 136 22.74 11.08 10.67
C SER A 136 23.43 9.78 10.24
N LYS A 137 22.66 8.83 9.68
CA LYS A 137 23.14 7.57 9.08
C LYS A 137 23.56 7.70 7.62
N GLY A 138 23.50 8.90 7.05
CA GLY A 138 23.85 9.15 5.65
C GLY A 138 22.82 8.62 4.64
N LEU A 139 21.56 8.45 5.05
CA LEU A 139 20.49 8.02 4.16
C LEU A 139 19.92 9.19 3.36
N GLU A 140 19.59 8.94 2.10
CA GLU A 140 18.81 9.84 1.26
C GLU A 140 17.33 9.65 1.58
N VAL A 141 16.70 10.68 2.15
CA VAL A 141 15.30 10.63 2.59
C VAL A 141 14.46 11.55 1.73
N THR A 142 13.33 11.02 1.26
CA THR A 142 12.24 11.82 0.67
C THR A 142 10.99 11.66 1.54
N ILE A 143 10.41 12.77 1.97
CA ILE A 143 9.14 12.75 2.71
C ILE A 143 7.99 12.62 1.73
N PHE A 144 7.12 11.64 1.96
CA PHE A 144 5.88 11.43 1.23
C PHE A 144 4.68 11.79 2.11
N PHE A 145 3.91 12.80 1.71
CA PHE A 145 2.75 13.24 2.47
C PHE A 145 1.46 12.80 1.79
N TYR A 146 0.87 11.70 2.27
CA TYR A 146 -0.41 11.20 1.81
C TYR A 146 -1.29 10.80 3.00
N ASN A 147 -2.25 11.66 3.32
CA ASN A 147 -3.06 11.52 4.53
C ASN A 147 -4.52 11.92 4.26
N PRO A 148 -5.23 11.19 3.36
CA PRO A 148 -6.59 11.53 2.95
C PRO A 148 -7.59 11.45 4.11
N ASN A 149 -7.21 10.76 5.19
CA ASN A 149 -7.99 10.62 6.40
C ASN A 149 -8.09 11.92 7.21
N ILE A 150 -7.15 12.85 7.08
CA ILE A 150 -7.09 14.00 7.98
C ILE A 150 -8.31 14.90 7.75
N HIS A 151 -9.03 15.22 8.81
CA HIS A 151 -10.27 15.96 8.80
C HIS A 151 -10.34 16.87 10.04
N PRO A 152 -10.77 18.14 9.89
CA PRO A 152 -11.23 18.79 8.66
C PRO A 152 -10.06 19.18 7.74
N ARG A 153 -10.36 19.67 6.53
CA ARG A 153 -9.32 20.11 5.57
C ARG A 153 -8.31 21.08 6.18
N LYS A 154 -8.76 21.97 7.07
CA LYS A 154 -7.87 22.90 7.80
C LYS A 154 -6.76 22.17 8.57
N GLU A 155 -7.08 21.05 9.22
CA GLU A 155 -6.09 20.23 9.92
C GLU A 155 -5.08 19.62 8.93
N TYR A 156 -5.55 19.16 7.77
CA TYR A 156 -4.70 18.60 6.73
C TYR A 156 -3.68 19.63 6.25
N GLU A 157 -4.13 20.85 5.92
CA GLU A 157 -3.23 21.91 5.45
C GLU A 157 -2.22 22.33 6.53
N ILE A 158 -2.62 22.45 7.79
CA ILE A 158 -1.69 22.80 8.89
C ILE A 158 -0.60 21.72 9.02
N ARG A 159 -1.00 20.44 9.10
CA ARG A 159 -0.03 19.33 9.22
C ARG A 159 0.87 19.22 8.00
N LYS A 160 0.34 19.51 6.81
CA LYS A 160 1.10 19.50 5.56
C LYS A 160 2.14 20.61 5.51
N GLU A 161 1.70 21.86 5.67
CA GLU A 161 2.56 23.04 5.50
C GLU A 161 3.67 23.07 6.56
N GLU A 162 3.36 22.65 7.79
CA GLU A 162 4.38 22.54 8.84
C GLU A 162 5.45 21.49 8.50
N ASN A 163 5.03 20.33 7.99
CA ASN A 163 5.94 19.25 7.61
C ASN A 163 6.79 19.63 6.40
N LYS A 164 6.18 20.29 5.39
CA LYS A 164 6.87 20.82 4.21
C LYS A 164 7.88 21.89 4.58
N LYS A 165 7.52 22.82 5.46
CA LYS A 165 8.44 23.87 5.96
C LYS A 165 9.64 23.25 6.68
N TYR A 166 9.39 22.25 7.51
CA TYR A 166 10.46 21.58 8.25
C TYR A 166 11.36 20.74 7.33
N ALA A 167 10.80 20.02 6.36
CA ALA A 167 11.56 19.33 5.32
C ALA A 167 12.48 20.28 4.55
N ALA A 168 11.95 21.44 4.12
CA ALA A 168 12.71 22.46 3.41
C ALA A 168 13.86 23.03 4.25
N ALA A 169 13.65 23.25 5.56
CA ALA A 169 14.70 23.75 6.46
C ALA A 169 15.88 22.77 6.62
N HIS A 170 15.67 21.48 6.34
CA HIS A 170 16.68 20.43 6.41
C HIS A 170 17.15 19.94 5.03
N ASN A 171 16.76 20.61 3.94
CA ASN A 171 17.04 20.20 2.56
C ASN A 171 16.57 18.76 2.23
N VAL A 172 15.45 18.36 2.82
CA VAL A 172 14.80 17.07 2.57
C VAL A 172 13.73 17.25 1.49
N GLU A 173 13.73 16.38 0.49
CA GLU A 173 12.70 16.40 -0.56
C GLU A 173 11.32 16.10 0.02
N PHE A 174 10.30 16.80 -0.46
CA PHE A 174 8.93 16.67 0.01
C PHE A 174 7.97 16.47 -1.16
N VAL A 175 7.27 15.33 -1.15
CA VAL A 175 6.25 14.97 -2.11
C VAL A 175 4.88 15.20 -1.49
N ASP A 176 4.13 16.14 -2.05
CA ASP A 176 2.74 16.43 -1.70
C ASP A 176 1.82 15.59 -2.58
N CYS A 177 1.15 14.58 -2.01
CA CYS A 177 0.24 13.70 -2.72
C CYS A 177 -1.22 14.14 -2.49
N ASP A 178 -2.09 13.82 -3.45
CA ASP A 178 -3.47 14.31 -3.50
C ASP A 178 -4.27 14.00 -2.23
N TYR A 179 -5.00 15.01 -1.75
CA TYR A 179 -5.93 14.87 -0.63
C TYR A 179 -7.27 14.28 -1.09
N ASP A 180 -7.30 12.96 -1.24
CA ASP A 180 -8.48 12.21 -1.68
C ASP A 180 -9.36 11.73 -0.50
N ALA A 181 -9.96 12.69 0.20
CA ALA A 181 -10.83 12.41 1.33
C ALA A 181 -12.08 11.59 0.93
N ASN A 182 -12.60 11.78 -0.28
CA ASN A 182 -13.81 11.10 -0.75
C ASN A 182 -13.59 9.60 -0.84
N ASN A 183 -12.50 9.16 -1.49
CA ASN A 183 -12.16 7.75 -1.58
C ASN A 183 -11.88 7.15 -0.20
N TRP A 184 -11.26 7.92 0.70
CA TRP A 184 -11.07 7.48 2.07
C TRP A 184 -12.41 7.20 2.76
N TYR A 185 -13.39 8.10 2.67
CA TYR A 185 -14.73 7.87 3.22
C TYR A 185 -15.44 6.68 2.58
N LEU A 186 -15.30 6.50 1.26
CA LEU A 186 -15.86 5.33 0.56
C LEU A 186 -15.28 4.02 1.11
N ARG A 187 -13.97 3.97 1.36
CA ARG A 187 -13.31 2.79 1.92
C ARG A 187 -13.65 2.54 3.39
N MET A 188 -13.99 3.58 4.14
CA MET A 188 -14.40 3.46 5.56
C MET A 188 -15.88 3.13 5.74
N LYS A 189 -16.66 3.06 4.67
CA LYS A 189 -18.10 2.77 4.73
C LYS A 189 -18.35 1.41 5.40
N GLY A 190 -19.22 1.38 6.40
CA GLY A 190 -19.49 0.20 7.23
C GLY A 190 -18.54 0.03 8.43
N LEU A 191 -17.50 0.86 8.55
CA LEU A 191 -16.54 0.85 9.65
C LEU A 191 -16.67 2.10 10.55
N GLU A 192 -17.72 2.89 10.40
CA GLU A 192 -17.90 4.20 11.05
C GLU A 192 -17.95 4.11 12.59
N PHE A 193 -18.39 2.96 13.11
CA PHE A 193 -18.52 2.67 14.53
C PHE A 193 -17.46 1.70 15.05
N SER A 194 -16.52 1.25 14.21
CA SER A 194 -15.33 0.55 14.68
C SER A 194 -14.61 1.42 15.71
N PRO A 195 -14.14 0.88 16.84
CA PRO A 195 -13.38 1.66 17.81
C PRO A 195 -12.04 2.12 17.22
N GLU A 196 -11.42 3.13 17.84
CA GLU A 196 -10.02 3.48 17.56
C GLU A 196 -9.12 2.28 17.84
N ARG A 197 -8.11 2.06 16.99
CA ARG A 197 -7.29 0.82 16.93
C ARG A 197 -8.09 -0.44 16.56
N GLY A 198 -9.33 -0.30 16.11
CA GLY A 198 -10.11 -1.38 15.49
C GLY A 198 -9.86 -1.50 13.98
N GLU A 199 -10.75 -2.22 13.31
CA GLU A 199 -10.64 -2.56 11.88
C GLU A 199 -10.57 -1.32 10.96
N ARG A 200 -11.27 -0.24 11.34
CA ARG A 200 -11.17 1.06 10.64
C ARG A 200 -9.74 1.59 10.57
N CYS A 201 -8.98 1.45 11.64
CA CYS A 201 -7.59 1.93 11.68
C CYS A 201 -6.72 1.11 10.73
N THR A 202 -6.88 -0.22 10.70
CA THR A 202 -6.23 -1.09 9.71
C THR A 202 -6.56 -0.68 8.29
N ALA A 203 -7.84 -0.53 7.94
CA ALA A 203 -8.27 -0.13 6.60
C ALA A 203 -7.71 1.25 6.18
N CYS A 204 -7.61 2.18 7.13
CA CYS A 204 -7.01 3.50 6.92
C CYS A 204 -5.50 3.41 6.67
N PHE A 205 -4.79 2.55 7.42
CA PHE A 205 -3.35 2.34 7.22
C PHE A 205 -3.07 1.60 5.92
N ASP A 206 -3.84 0.57 5.57
CA ASP A 206 -3.73 -0.15 4.29
C ASP A 206 -3.79 0.82 3.11
N MET A 207 -4.82 1.67 3.04
CA MET A 207 -4.97 2.66 1.97
C MET A 207 -3.75 3.59 1.84
N ARG A 208 -3.18 4.01 2.97
CA ARG A 208 -2.03 4.93 2.99
C ARG A 208 -0.75 4.21 2.59
N MET A 209 -0.55 2.99 3.06
CA MET A 209 0.64 2.19 2.74
C MET A 209 0.61 1.69 1.30
N GLU A 210 -0.56 1.33 0.75
CA GLU A 210 -0.71 0.92 -0.66
C GLU A 210 -0.25 2.02 -1.63
N VAL A 211 -0.70 3.25 -1.41
CA VAL A 211 -0.32 4.42 -2.23
C VAL A 211 1.16 4.75 -2.04
N THR A 212 1.67 4.63 -0.80
CA THR A 212 3.09 4.86 -0.51
C THR A 212 3.98 3.82 -1.18
N ALA A 213 3.61 2.53 -1.13
CA ALA A 213 4.35 1.43 -1.74
C ALA A 213 4.37 1.55 -3.26
N LEU A 214 3.23 1.93 -3.86
CA LEU A 214 3.17 2.21 -5.30
C LEU A 214 4.11 3.35 -5.69
N TYR A 215 4.08 4.47 -4.95
CA TYR A 215 4.99 5.58 -5.21
C TYR A 215 6.46 5.17 -5.06
N ALA A 216 6.78 4.39 -4.03
CA ALA A 216 8.13 3.87 -3.80
C ALA A 216 8.60 3.04 -5.01
N PHE A 217 7.77 2.12 -5.49
CA PHE A 217 8.06 1.29 -6.65
C PHE A 217 8.26 2.11 -7.93
N GLU A 218 7.32 3.02 -8.25
CA GLU A 218 7.37 3.82 -9.48
C GLU A 218 8.56 4.80 -9.53
N ASN A 219 9.07 5.21 -8.36
CA ASN A 219 10.16 6.19 -8.25
C ASN A 219 11.49 5.58 -7.78
N GLY A 220 11.59 4.25 -7.79
CA GLY A 220 12.86 3.54 -7.54
C GLY A 220 13.35 3.63 -6.10
N PHE A 221 12.46 3.74 -5.12
CA PHE A 221 12.80 3.62 -3.71
C PHE A 221 12.87 2.15 -3.30
N PRO A 222 14.04 1.63 -2.87
CA PRO A 222 14.18 0.22 -2.47
C PRO A 222 13.46 -0.10 -1.17
N CYS A 223 13.14 0.91 -0.35
CA CYS A 223 12.31 0.72 0.82
C CYS A 223 11.53 1.98 1.19
N PHE A 224 10.46 1.77 1.97
CA PHE A 224 9.70 2.84 2.60
C PHE A 224 9.41 2.52 4.07
N THR A 225 9.14 3.55 4.85
CA THR A 225 8.65 3.41 6.23
C THR A 225 7.64 4.51 6.54
N THR A 226 7.09 4.52 7.75
CA THR A 226 6.03 5.46 8.12
C THR A 226 6.17 6.02 9.52
N THR A 227 5.95 7.33 9.64
CA THR A 227 5.85 8.00 10.95
C THR A 227 4.61 7.57 11.73
N ASN A 228 3.67 6.84 11.12
CA ASN A 228 2.55 6.27 11.87
C ASN A 228 3.03 5.33 12.99
N ALA A 229 4.19 4.69 12.81
CA ALA A 229 4.79 3.80 13.80
C ALA A 229 5.28 4.52 15.07
N THR A 230 5.43 5.86 15.08
CA THR A 230 5.84 6.63 16.28
C THR A 230 4.66 7.18 17.09
N SER A 231 3.43 6.95 16.63
CA SER A 231 2.25 7.64 17.11
C SER A 231 1.63 6.93 18.31
N ARG A 232 1.47 7.64 19.44
CA ARG A 232 0.73 7.13 20.62
C ARG A 232 -0.73 6.76 20.32
N TRP A 233 -1.29 7.30 19.25
CA TRP A 233 -2.69 7.07 18.86
C TRP A 233 -2.88 5.73 18.16
N LYS A 234 -1.82 5.18 17.56
CA LYS A 234 -1.91 4.06 16.62
C LYS A 234 -1.40 2.78 17.24
N ASP A 235 -1.96 1.67 16.82
CA ASP A 235 -1.40 0.35 17.09
C ASP A 235 -0.25 0.07 16.12
N VAL A 236 0.94 -0.16 16.65
CA VAL A 236 2.15 -0.34 15.84
C VAL A 236 2.12 -1.63 15.02
N ALA A 237 1.46 -2.69 15.52
CA ALA A 237 1.33 -3.95 14.80
C ALA A 237 0.39 -3.79 13.59
N GLN A 238 -0.72 -3.03 13.73
CA GLN A 238 -1.59 -2.68 12.61
C GLN A 238 -0.84 -1.87 11.54
N VAL A 239 -0.07 -0.86 11.97
CA VAL A 239 0.72 -0.02 11.05
C VAL A 239 1.74 -0.86 10.30
N ASN A 240 2.54 -1.65 11.02
CA ASN A 240 3.59 -2.48 10.41
C ASN A 240 3.01 -3.56 9.50
N GLY A 241 1.93 -4.22 9.93
CA GLY A 241 1.24 -5.21 9.10
C GLY A 241 0.71 -4.62 7.79
N SER A 242 0.16 -3.40 7.83
CA SER A 242 -0.31 -2.69 6.63
C SER A 242 0.85 -2.33 5.69
N GLY A 243 1.98 -1.90 6.25
CA GLY A 243 3.20 -1.61 5.50
C GLY A 243 3.77 -2.83 4.78
N ILE A 244 3.89 -3.95 5.50
CA ILE A 244 4.39 -5.23 4.94
C ILE A 244 3.48 -5.71 3.80
N ARG A 245 2.17 -5.78 4.02
CA ARG A 245 1.20 -6.20 2.98
C ARG A 245 1.23 -5.31 1.74
N ALA A 246 1.49 -4.02 1.90
CA ALA A 246 1.59 -3.09 0.77
C ALA A 246 2.89 -3.31 -0.02
N ALA A 247 4.01 -3.54 0.67
CA ALA A 247 5.31 -3.81 0.05
C ALA A 247 5.32 -5.14 -0.74
N GLU A 248 4.66 -6.19 -0.22
CA GLU A 248 4.53 -7.51 -0.87
C GLU A 248 3.95 -7.47 -2.29
N ARG A 249 3.28 -6.37 -2.67
CA ARG A 249 2.73 -6.18 -4.01
C ARG A 249 3.77 -5.76 -5.06
N TYR A 250 4.99 -5.40 -4.66
CA TYR A 250 6.00 -4.80 -5.53
C TYR A 250 7.38 -5.43 -5.31
N ASP A 251 7.92 -6.07 -6.34
CA ASP A 251 9.28 -6.60 -6.30
C ASP A 251 10.31 -5.47 -6.13
N GLY A 252 11.26 -5.68 -5.22
CA GLY A 252 12.35 -4.73 -4.96
C GLY A 252 11.98 -3.56 -4.05
N VAL A 253 10.79 -3.57 -3.43
CA VAL A 253 10.37 -2.59 -2.42
C VAL A 253 10.13 -3.30 -1.09
N ASP A 254 10.90 -2.95 -0.08
CA ASP A 254 10.69 -3.46 1.29
C ASP A 254 10.00 -2.43 2.18
N PHE A 255 9.18 -2.91 3.12
CA PHE A 255 8.72 -2.09 4.24
C PHE A 255 9.74 -2.16 5.39
N TRP A 256 10.34 -1.03 5.74
CA TRP A 256 11.30 -0.96 6.83
C TRP A 256 10.59 -0.88 8.19
N VAL A 257 10.44 -2.05 8.80
CA VAL A 257 10.00 -2.23 10.19
C VAL A 257 11.16 -1.92 11.12
N TYR A 258 11.00 -0.88 11.95
CA TYR A 258 11.97 -0.51 12.97
C TYR A 258 11.27 0.07 14.20
N ASP A 259 11.89 -0.10 15.37
CA ASP A 259 11.38 0.49 16.60
C ASP A 259 11.73 1.98 16.66
N TRP A 260 10.77 2.80 16.24
CA TRP A 260 10.87 4.25 16.28
C TRP A 260 10.36 4.85 17.61
N GLN A 261 9.98 4.02 18.59
CA GLN A 261 9.40 4.44 19.87
C GLN A 261 10.38 4.36 21.05
N THR A 262 11.67 4.15 20.79
CA THR A 262 12.70 4.17 21.84
C THR A 262 12.65 5.46 22.67
N ASP A 263 13.09 5.40 23.93
CA ASP A 263 13.09 6.56 24.83
C ASP A 263 13.87 7.75 24.24
N GLY A 264 15.00 7.46 23.57
CA GLY A 264 15.81 8.48 22.90
C GLY A 264 15.06 9.15 21.75
N MET A 265 14.42 8.37 20.87
CA MET A 265 13.63 8.89 19.75
C MET A 265 12.41 9.69 20.24
N THR A 266 11.73 9.18 21.27
CA THR A 266 10.58 9.83 21.89
C THR A 266 10.97 11.15 22.53
N ARG A 267 12.11 11.20 23.24
CA ARG A 267 12.66 12.44 23.80
C ARG A 267 13.00 13.44 22.70
N ARG A 268 13.76 13.03 21.67
CA ARG A 268 14.17 13.91 20.58
C ARG A 268 12.95 14.49 19.84
N LYS A 269 11.90 13.69 19.63
CA LYS A 269 10.62 14.16 19.08
C LYS A 269 10.04 15.33 19.87
N TYR A 270 10.04 15.27 21.20
CA TYR A 270 9.51 16.35 22.03
C TYR A 270 10.40 17.60 22.02
N GLU A 271 11.73 17.41 22.01
CA GLU A 271 12.70 18.51 21.89
C GLU A 271 12.50 19.29 20.58
N ILE A 272 12.49 18.59 19.43
CA ILE A 272 12.24 19.22 18.12
C ILE A 272 10.88 19.91 18.10
N SER A 273 9.85 19.26 18.65
CA SER A 273 8.51 19.87 18.70
C SER A 273 8.48 21.19 19.46
N ALA A 274 9.26 21.31 20.54
CA ALA A 274 9.38 22.53 21.32
C ALA A 274 10.26 23.58 20.61
N GLU A 275 11.40 23.18 20.05
CA GLU A 275 12.32 24.02 19.29
C GLU A 275 11.62 24.68 18.10
N GLN A 276 10.88 23.89 17.33
CA GLN A 276 10.18 24.31 16.11
C GLN A 276 8.80 24.90 16.38
N ARG A 277 8.31 24.81 17.62
CA ARG A 277 6.96 25.24 18.05
C ARG A 277 5.87 24.62 17.18
N PHE A 278 5.98 23.32 16.94
CA PHE A 278 5.02 22.62 16.09
C PHE A 278 3.62 22.61 16.69
N TYR A 279 2.62 22.58 15.80
CA TYR A 279 1.23 22.42 16.13
C TYR A 279 1.00 21.11 16.90
N LYS A 280 0.40 21.25 18.08
CA LYS A 280 0.08 20.12 18.96
C LYS A 280 -1.24 19.48 18.54
N GLN A 281 -1.14 18.26 18.02
CA GLN A 281 -2.31 17.47 17.62
C GLN A 281 -3.04 16.87 18.82
N GLU A 282 -4.36 16.99 18.78
CA GLU A 282 -5.27 16.54 19.85
C GLU A 282 -5.93 15.19 19.56
N TYR A 283 -5.88 14.71 18.32
CA TYR A 283 -6.49 13.46 17.86
C TYR A 283 -5.68 12.85 16.70
N CYS A 284 -5.99 11.59 16.34
CA CYS A 284 -5.29 10.83 15.31
C CYS A 284 -5.29 11.56 13.95
N GLY A 285 -6.41 12.19 13.62
CA GLY A 285 -6.58 13.06 12.46
C GLY A 285 -7.87 12.81 11.69
N CYS A 286 -8.50 11.63 11.81
CA CYS A 286 -9.74 11.35 11.08
C CYS A 286 -10.99 11.86 11.78
N SER A 287 -12.07 12.07 11.02
CA SER A 287 -13.37 12.55 11.51
C SER A 287 -13.93 11.68 12.63
N TYR A 288 -13.75 10.36 12.55
CA TYR A 288 -14.18 9.46 13.61
C TYR A 288 -13.32 9.59 14.88
N SER A 289 -11.99 9.72 14.75
CA SER A 289 -11.14 9.99 15.92
C SER A 289 -11.43 11.35 16.56
N LEU A 290 -11.83 12.35 15.76
CA LEU A 290 -12.27 13.65 16.25
C LEU A 290 -13.61 13.57 16.98
N ARG A 291 -14.56 12.77 16.47
CA ARG A 291 -15.82 12.46 17.15
C ARG A 291 -15.55 11.77 18.50
N ASP A 292 -14.66 10.79 18.52
CA ASP A 292 -14.41 9.96 19.70
C ASP A 292 -13.56 10.70 20.77
N SER A 293 -12.95 11.84 20.43
CA SER A 293 -12.13 12.67 21.34
C SER A 293 -12.89 13.87 21.94
N ASN A 294 -14.11 14.14 21.48
CA ASN A 294 -15.00 15.22 21.96
C ASN A 294 -16.18 14.64 22.73
#